data_AF-A0A6V7QFB1-F1
#
_entry.id   AF-A0A6V7QFB1-F1
#
_cell.length_a   1.000
_cell.length_b   1.000
_cell.length_c   1.000
_cell.angle_alpha   90.00
_cell.angle_beta   90.00
_cell.angle_gamma   90.00
#
_symmetry.space_group_name_H-M   'P 1'
#
loop_
_entity.id
_entity.type
_entity.pdbx_description
1 polymer ?
#
loop_
_entity_poly.entity_id
_entity_poly.type
_entity_poly.pdbx_seq_one_letter_code
_entity_poly.pdbx_strand_id
1 'polypeptide(L)'
;MDGLLLATASTKGTLIRIFNAMDGTRLQEVRRGLDAADIYSIVLSPNVQWLAVSSDRGTIHVFNLRVRAGGDDAPDQHAVDGDSLIMPVRTPLLRLVLF
;
A
#
# COMPACT_ATOMS: atom_id res chain seq x y z
N MET A 1 -12.03 -3.13 4.80
CA MET A 1 -10.79 -2.60 5.40
C MET A 1 -10.96 -2.79 6.88
N ASP A 2 -10.26 -3.76 7.43
CA ASP A 2 -10.61 -4.33 8.74
C ASP A 2 -9.86 -3.60 9.87
N GLY A 3 -9.43 -2.36 9.63
CA GLY A 3 -8.75 -1.50 10.61
C GLY A 3 -7.35 -1.94 11.03
N LEU A 4 -6.83 -3.05 10.48
CA LEU A 4 -5.58 -3.67 10.93
C LEU A 4 -4.31 -2.89 10.58
N LEU A 5 -4.36 -1.98 9.60
CA LEU A 5 -3.21 -1.21 9.14
C LEU A 5 -3.40 0.27 9.38
N LEU A 6 -2.33 0.91 9.85
CA LEU A 6 -2.22 2.35 10.00
C LEU A 6 -1.13 2.87 9.06
N ALA A 7 -1.50 3.78 8.15
CA ALA A 7 -0.55 4.49 7.29
C ALA A 7 -0.36 5.92 7.79
N THR A 8 0.90 6.36 7.90
CA THR A 8 1.24 7.73 8.31
C THR A 8 2.30 8.34 7.40
N ALA A 9 2.32 9.67 7.32
CA ALA A 9 3.41 10.42 6.72
C ALA A 9 4.29 11.05 7.81
N SER A 10 5.59 11.17 7.54
CA SER A 10 6.47 12.00 8.37
C SER A 10 6.11 13.48 8.22
N THR A 11 6.51 14.31 9.19
CA THR A 11 6.31 15.77 9.12
C THR A 11 6.96 16.40 7.89
N LYS A 12 8.08 15.86 7.40
CA LYS A 12 8.73 16.31 6.16
C LYS A 12 7.99 15.82 4.89
N GLY A 13 7.10 14.83 5.01
CA GLY A 13 6.37 14.21 3.89
C GLY A 13 7.25 13.43 2.90
N THR A 14 8.48 13.07 3.30
CA THR A 14 9.39 12.26 2.47
C THR A 14 9.21 10.76 2.67
N LEU A 15 8.74 10.37 3.86
CA LEU A 15 8.59 8.98 4.28
C LEU A 15 7.14 8.71 4.62
N ILE A 16 6.65 7.59 4.11
CA ILE A 16 5.33 7.04 4.42
C ILE A 16 5.56 5.70 5.10
N ARG A 17 4.91 5.49 6.23
CA ARG A 17 5.09 4.31 7.07
C ARG A 17 3.77 3.59 7.23
N ILE A 18 3.86 2.26 7.22
CA ILE A 18 2.75 1.36 7.44
C ILE A 18 3.03 0.61 8.73
N PHE A 19 2.06 0.59 9.63
CA PHE A 19 2.10 -0.07 10.91
C PHE A 19 0.96 -1.07 11.04
N ASN A 20 1.17 -2.09 11.85
CA ASN A 20 0.07 -2.85 12.43
C ASN A 20 -0.60 -1.94 13.47
N ALA A 21 -1.90 -1.72 13.31
CA ALA A 21 -2.67 -0.83 14.17
C ALA A 21 -2.88 -1.40 15.58
N MET A 22 -2.76 -2.72 15.75
CA MET A 22 -3.01 -3.40 17.03
C MET A 22 -1.84 -3.27 18.00
N ASP A 23 -0.61 -3.43 17.51
CA ASP A 23 0.59 -3.47 18.35
C ASP A 23 1.60 -2.35 18.05
N GLY A 24 1.36 -1.56 17.00
CA GLY A 24 2.25 -0.47 16.57
C GLY A 24 3.51 -0.91 15.85
N THR A 25 3.64 -2.20 15.51
CA THR A 25 4.81 -2.72 14.77
C THR A 25 4.89 -2.07 13.40
N ARG A 26 6.04 -1.48 13.06
CA ARG A 26 6.27 -0.92 11.72
C ARG A 26 6.49 -2.06 10.71
N LEU A 27 5.55 -2.22 9.79
CA LEU A 27 5.55 -3.28 8.78
C LEU A 27 6.34 -2.88 7.53
N GLN A 28 6.21 -1.62 7.11
CA GLN A 28 6.89 -1.14 5.91
C GLN A 28 7.15 0.37 5.97
N GLU A 29 8.21 0.81 5.32
CA GLU A 29 8.52 2.22 5.07
C GLU A 29 8.80 2.40 3.59
N VAL A 30 8.14 3.38 2.98
CA VAL A 30 8.34 3.74 1.57
C VAL A 30 8.69 5.22 1.47
N ARG A 31 9.47 5.55 0.44
CA ARG A 31 9.94 6.92 0.20
C ARG A 31 9.15 7.53 -0.94
N ARG A 32 8.44 8.62 -0.66
CA ARG A 32 7.74 9.44 -1.66
C ARG A 32 8.71 10.25 -2.51
N GLY A 33 9.76 10.79 -1.90
CA GLY A 33 10.81 11.52 -2.62
C GLY A 33 11.96 11.94 -1.71
N LEU A 34 12.92 12.65 -2.29
CA LEU A 34 14.04 13.25 -1.53
C LEU A 34 13.64 14.58 -0.90
N ASP A 35 12.85 15.38 -1.63
CA ASP A 35 12.41 16.71 -1.21
C ASP A 35 11.20 16.66 -0.29
N ALA A 36 11.08 17.65 0.60
CA ALA A 36 9.92 17.79 1.48
C ALA A 36 8.61 17.97 0.69
N ALA A 37 7.48 17.59 1.25
CA ALA A 37 6.17 17.88 0.65
C ALA A 37 5.07 17.87 1.69
N ASP A 38 4.03 18.65 1.45
CA ASP A 38 2.80 18.57 2.21
C ASP A 38 1.95 17.41 1.66
N ILE A 39 1.65 16.44 2.52
CA ILE A 39 0.85 15.28 2.17
C ILE A 39 -0.63 15.61 2.39
N TYR A 40 -1.43 15.45 1.33
CA TYR A 40 -2.86 15.75 1.39
C TYR A 40 -3.70 14.52 1.70
N SER A 41 -3.38 13.37 1.07
CA SER A 41 -4.13 12.14 1.27
C SER A 41 -3.24 10.90 1.12
N ILE A 42 -3.61 9.86 1.88
CA ILE A 42 -3.00 8.54 1.87
C ILE A 42 -4.14 7.52 1.80
N VAL A 43 -4.16 6.68 0.77
CA VAL A 43 -5.25 5.72 0.54
C VAL A 43 -4.67 4.34 0.26
N LEU A 44 -5.18 3.35 0.98
CA LEU A 44 -4.91 1.93 0.74
C LEU A 44 -5.90 1.37 -0.29
N SER A 45 -5.45 0.44 -1.14
CA SER A 45 -6.37 -0.30 -1.98
C SER A 45 -7.25 -1.24 -1.14
N PRO A 46 -8.46 -1.62 -1.60
CA PRO A 46 -9.34 -2.52 -0.84
C PRO A 46 -8.71 -3.88 -0.51
N ASN A 47 -7.82 -4.36 -1.39
CA ASN A 47 -7.05 -5.60 -1.22
C ASN A 47 -5.68 -5.40 -0.55
N VAL A 48 -5.36 -4.17 -0.13
CA VAL A 48 -4.15 -3.82 0.63
C VAL A 48 -2.83 -4.13 -0.11
N GLN A 49 -2.88 -4.26 -1.44
CA GLN A 49 -1.68 -4.45 -2.26
C GLN A 49 -1.02 -3.13 -2.65
N TRP A 50 -1.77 -2.03 -2.65
CA TRP A 50 -1.31 -0.75 -3.14
C TRP A 50 -1.58 0.37 -2.13
N LEU A 51 -0.66 1.33 -2.08
CA LEU A 51 -0.78 2.56 -1.33
C LEU A 51 -0.60 3.75 -2.28
N ALA A 52 -1.60 4.62 -2.35
CA ALA A 52 -1.54 5.87 -3.10
C ALA A 52 -1.33 7.05 -2.15
N VAL A 53 -0.45 7.99 -2.54
CA VAL A 53 -0.14 9.20 -1.76
C VAL A 53 -0.14 10.41 -2.68
N SER A 54 -0.95 11.42 -2.35
CA SER A 54 -0.98 12.71 -3.03
C SER A 54 -0.27 13.78 -2.20
N SER A 55 0.38 14.72 -2.89
CA SER A 55 1.09 15.84 -2.27
C SER A 55 1.07 17.09 -3.17
N ASP A 56 1.63 18.18 -2.66
CA ASP A 56 1.88 19.43 -3.39
C ASP A 56 2.84 19.35 -4.60
N ARG A 57 3.45 18.18 -4.87
CA ARG A 57 4.47 18.03 -5.92
C ARG A 57 3.90 17.79 -7.32
N GLY A 58 2.59 17.88 -7.50
CA GLY A 58 1.93 17.70 -8.79
C GLY A 58 1.94 16.27 -9.32
N THR A 59 2.35 15.29 -8.50
CA THR A 59 2.36 13.86 -8.83
C THR A 59 1.76 13.03 -7.70
N ILE A 60 1.19 11.88 -8.05
CA ILE A 60 0.73 10.86 -7.10
C ILE A 60 1.73 9.72 -7.11
N HIS A 61 2.16 9.29 -5.93
CA HIS A 61 3.01 8.12 -5.79
C HIS A 61 2.16 6.91 -5.46
N VAL A 62 2.43 5.79 -6.12
CA VAL A 62 1.77 4.51 -5.88
C VAL A 62 2.83 3.48 -5.51
N PHE A 63 2.67 2.85 -4.35
CA PHE A 63 3.61 1.88 -3.81
C PHE A 63 2.97 0.50 -3.71
N ASN A 64 3.75 -0.53 -4.04
CA ASN A 64 3.38 -1.92 -3.74
C ASN A 64 3.64 -2.21 -2.25
N LEU A 65 2.64 -2.76 -1.58
CA LEU A 65 2.72 -3.16 -0.18
C LEU A 65 3.12 -4.64 -0.09
N ARG A 66 4.14 -4.89 0.73
CA ARG A 66 4.63 -6.24 1.04
C ARG A 66 4.14 -6.68 2.41
N VAL A 67 2.95 -6.23 2.79
CA VAL A 67 2.38 -6.45 4.11
C VAL A 67 1.38 -7.58 4.02
N ARG A 68 1.64 -8.69 4.73
CA ARG A 68 0.65 -9.74 4.94
C ARG A 68 -0.24 -9.31 6.10
N ALA A 69 -1.49 -8.98 5.79
CA ALA A 69 -2.51 -8.73 6.81
C ALA A 69 -2.94 -10.08 7.39
N GLY A 70 -2.28 -10.52 8.45
CA GLY A 70 -2.56 -11.78 9.13
C GLY A 70 -1.28 -12.58 9.34
N GLY A 71 -1.00 -12.93 10.59
CA GLY A 71 0.04 -13.88 10.93
C GLY A 71 -0.31 -15.24 10.36
N ASP A 72 0.30 -15.55 9.23
CA ASP A 72 0.56 -16.92 8.82
C ASP A 72 2.01 -16.94 8.37
N ASP A 73 2.86 -17.54 9.22
CA ASP A 73 4.20 -17.98 8.88
C ASP A 73 4.10 -19.10 7.82
N ALA A 74 3.79 -18.72 6.59
CA ALA A 74 3.91 -19.63 5.45
C ALA A 74 5.35 -19.56 4.93
N PRO A 75 6.11 -20.67 4.91
CA PRO A 75 7.47 -20.68 4.41
C PRO A 75 7.49 -20.40 2.91
N ASP A 76 8.57 -19.72 2.50
CA ASP A 76 8.89 -19.36 1.12
C ASP A 76 8.92 -20.61 0.23
N GLN A 77 7.98 -20.72 -0.71
CA GLN A 77 7.98 -21.79 -1.72
C GLN A 77 8.28 -21.19 -3.09
N HIS A 78 9.56 -21.23 -3.45
CA HIS A 78 9.99 -21.35 -4.83
C HIS A 78 9.48 -22.69 -5.40
N ALA A 79 8.68 -22.67 -6.48
CA ALA A 79 8.88 -23.49 -7.70
C ALA A 79 7.65 -23.50 -8.65
N VAL A 80 7.98 -23.34 -9.94
CA VAL A 80 7.42 -23.88 -11.21
C VAL A 80 6.11 -23.38 -11.85
N ASP A 81 6.29 -22.96 -13.12
CA ASP A 81 5.33 -22.75 -14.21
C ASP A 81 4.38 -23.94 -14.45
N GLY A 82 3.15 -23.67 -14.88
CA GLY A 82 2.26 -24.70 -15.44
C GLY A 82 0.77 -24.35 -15.53
N ASP A 83 0.44 -23.46 -16.45
CA ASP A 83 -0.80 -23.34 -17.26
C ASP A 83 -2.23 -23.37 -16.65
N SER A 84 -2.99 -22.39 -17.15
CA SER A 84 -4.45 -22.26 -17.36
C SER A 84 -5.46 -22.58 -16.24
N LEU A 85 -6.17 -21.52 -15.78
CA LEU A 85 -7.64 -21.41 -15.88
C LEU A 85 -8.09 -19.94 -15.80
N ILE A 86 -8.71 -19.47 -16.88
CA ILE A 86 -9.29 -18.13 -17.03
C ILE A 86 -10.51 -18.03 -16.09
N MET A 87 -10.42 -17.17 -15.07
CA MET A 87 -11.61 -16.63 -14.39
C MET A 87 -11.83 -15.19 -14.86
N PRO A 88 -13.06 -14.78 -15.21
CA PRO A 88 -13.33 -13.38 -15.51
C PRO A 88 -13.20 -12.59 -14.21
N VAL A 89 -12.04 -11.96 -14.01
CA VAL A 89 -11.89 -10.90 -13.00
C VAL A 89 -12.76 -9.75 -13.51
N ARG A 90 -13.99 -9.69 -13.00
CA ARG A 90 -14.73 -8.42 -12.94
C ARG A 90 -13.98 -7.53 -11.97
N THR A 91 -12.90 -6.92 -12.46
CA THR A 91 -12.19 -5.89 -11.72
C THR A 91 -13.17 -4.73 -11.58
N PRO A 92 -13.56 -4.31 -10.35
CA PRO A 92 -14.15 -3.01 -10.22
C PRO A 92 -13.08 -2.03 -10.71
N LEU A 93 -13.35 -1.33 -11.81
CA LEU A 93 -12.54 -0.22 -12.28
C LEU A 93 -12.30 0.67 -11.06
N LEU A 94 -11.04 0.79 -10.62
CA LEU A 94 -10.66 1.69 -9.57
C LEU A 94 -10.95 3.10 -10.10
N ARG A 95 -12.15 3.61 -9.84
CA ARG A 95 -12.50 4.99 -10.17
C ARG A 95 -11.76 5.84 -9.16
N LEU A 96 -10.49 6.12 -9.46
CA LEU A 96 -9.73 7.20 -8.84
C LEU A 96 -10.41 8.50 -9.27
N VAL A 97 -11.52 8.83 -8.62
CA VAL A 97 -12.13 10.14 -8.75
C VAL A 97 -11.25 11.07 -7.93
N LEU A 98 -10.29 11.71 -8.60
CA LEU A 98 -9.74 12.97 -8.14
C LEU A 98 -10.85 14.00 -8.25
N PHE A 99 -11.44 14.39 -7.11
CA PHE A 99 -11.93 15.74 -6.86
C PHE A 99 -11.62 16.10 -5.41
#